data_AF-A0A553PCH7-F1
#
_entry.id   AF-A0A553PCH7-F1
#
_cell.length_a   1.000
_cell.length_b   1.000
_cell.length_c   1.000
_cell.angle_alpha   90.00
_cell.angle_beta   90.00
_cell.angle_gamma   90.00
#
_symmetry.space_group_name_H-M   'P 1'
#
loop_
_entity.id
_entity.type
_entity.pdbx_description
1 polymer ?
#
loop_
_entity_poly.entity_id
_entity_poly.type
_entity_poly.pdbx_seq_one_letter_code
_entity_poly.pdbx_strand_id
1 'polypeptide(L)'
;MTHLSSQCYTMCFRQELGKCAICFTVVSKGSAAIDQGSFGLSVLSAPGADVTALQDSGCTSDYLEIPGSEQDGAPPNAFAVGVTDALGHDRVCGRFFGYSSVAGLVGAANNDESICTQQRPFRMIFKTDADESTIGGTMNDVHTNELAKFPGGIIGFHLHYALQDC
;
A
#
# COMPACT_ATOMS: atom_id res chain seq x y z
N MET A 1 8.79 -11.59 -8.63
CA MET A 1 8.71 -11.85 -7.17
C MET A 1 7.26 -12.08 -6.85
N THR A 2 6.95 -13.06 -6.00
CA THR A 2 5.58 -13.42 -5.63
C THR A 2 5.52 -13.61 -4.12
N HIS A 3 4.54 -13.01 -3.43
CA HIS A 3 4.29 -13.26 -2.01
C HIS A 3 3.68 -14.65 -1.79
N LEU A 4 3.68 -15.14 -0.55
CA LEU A 4 3.02 -16.39 -0.18
C LEU A 4 1.53 -16.14 0.13
N SER A 5 0.67 -17.08 -0.23
CA SER A 5 -0.76 -17.09 0.15
C SER A 5 -0.97 -17.49 1.59
N SER A 6 -2.14 -17.13 2.13
CA SER A 6 -2.61 -17.46 3.48
C SER A 6 -1.66 -17.04 4.59
N GLN A 7 -0.95 -15.93 4.41
CA GLN A 7 -0.05 -15.39 5.41
C GLN A 7 -0.72 -14.30 6.23
N CYS A 8 -0.37 -14.26 7.52
CA CYS A 8 -0.74 -13.17 8.42
C CYS A 8 0.48 -12.83 9.27
N TYR A 9 1.34 -11.96 8.75
CA TYR A 9 2.53 -11.52 9.44
C TYR A 9 2.23 -10.25 10.23
N THR A 10 2.77 -10.18 11.45
CA THR A 10 2.75 -8.97 12.27
C THR A 10 4.18 -8.46 12.41
N MET A 11 4.38 -7.18 12.10
CA MET A 11 5.62 -6.46 12.33
C MET A 11 5.37 -5.40 13.39
N CYS A 12 6.17 -5.39 14.46
CA CYS A 12 6.04 -4.43 15.55
C CYS A 12 7.01 -3.28 15.36
N PHE A 13 6.50 -2.05 15.30
CA PHE A 13 7.31 -0.85 15.25
C PHE A 13 7.31 -0.15 16.60
N ARG A 14 8.51 0.15 17.09
CA ARG A 14 8.75 1.03 18.24
C ARG A 14 9.47 2.27 17.74
N GLN A 15 9.11 3.42 18.27
CA GLN A 15 9.75 4.67 17.91
C GLN A 15 10.88 5.03 18.86
N GLU A 16 11.89 5.69 18.30
CA GLU A 16 12.99 6.27 19.05
C GLU A 16 12.55 7.54 19.78
N LEU A 17 13.27 7.91 20.84
CA LEU A 17 13.00 9.15 21.58
C LEU A 17 13.14 10.37 20.64
N GLY A 18 12.19 11.30 20.72
CA GLY A 18 12.19 12.53 19.91
C GLY A 18 11.68 12.34 18.47
N LYS A 19 11.28 11.12 18.09
CA LYS A 19 10.67 10.84 16.79
C LYS A 19 9.16 10.76 16.91
N CYS A 20 8.47 11.38 15.95
CA CYS A 20 7.04 11.56 15.96
C CYS A 20 6.17 10.92 14.86
N ALA A 21 6.75 10.45 13.79
CA ALA A 21 6.03 9.60 12.85
C ALA A 21 6.98 8.60 12.21
N ILE A 22 6.43 7.59 11.55
CA ILE A 22 7.18 6.73 10.66
C ILE A 22 6.54 6.85 9.29
N CYS A 23 7.33 7.23 8.29
CA CYS A 23 6.90 7.31 6.90
C CYS A 23 7.50 6.19 6.09
N PHE A 24 6.69 5.56 5.26
CA PHE A 24 7.05 4.43 4.40
C PHE A 24 7.02 4.87 2.94
N THR A 25 8.00 4.42 2.16
CA THR A 25 8.05 4.63 0.71
C THR A 25 8.49 3.34 0.03
N VAL A 26 8.09 3.11 -1.22
CA VAL A 26 8.57 1.93 -1.95
C VAL A 26 10.06 2.07 -2.28
N VAL A 27 10.79 0.95 -2.23
CA VAL A 27 12.22 0.91 -2.59
C VAL A 27 12.45 1.10 -4.08
N SER A 28 11.62 0.47 -4.93
CA SER A 28 11.66 0.67 -6.38
C SER A 28 10.30 1.11 -6.89
N LYS A 29 10.26 2.29 -7.52
CA LYS A 29 9.00 2.89 -7.98
C LYS A 29 8.46 2.30 -9.28
N GLY A 30 9.31 1.59 -10.03
CA GLY A 30 9.06 1.21 -11.41
C GLY A 30 9.20 2.43 -12.31
N SER A 31 10.36 2.59 -12.96
CA SER A 31 10.67 3.78 -13.78
C SER A 31 10.32 3.56 -15.26
N ALA A 32 10.60 2.36 -15.77
CA ALA A 32 10.17 1.93 -17.09
C ALA A 32 8.77 1.27 -17.04
N ALA A 33 8.08 1.27 -18.19
CA ALA A 33 6.78 0.60 -18.37
C ALA A 33 6.79 -0.92 -18.08
N ILE A 34 7.97 -1.51 -17.89
CA ILE A 34 8.19 -2.93 -17.59
C ILE A 34 8.92 -3.15 -16.24
N ASP A 35 9.22 -2.11 -15.46
CA ASP A 35 9.94 -2.22 -14.18
C ASP A 35 9.01 -2.38 -12.99
N GLN A 36 9.08 -3.54 -12.33
CA GLN A 36 8.05 -3.90 -11.37
C GLN A 36 8.33 -3.08 -10.11
N GLY A 37 7.34 -2.29 -9.70
CA GLY A 37 7.39 -1.60 -8.42
C GLY A 37 7.63 -2.61 -7.31
N SER A 38 8.24 -2.20 -6.21
CA SER A 38 8.44 -3.09 -5.06
C SER A 38 7.19 -3.22 -4.18
N PHE A 39 6.02 -2.86 -4.72
CA PHE A 39 4.72 -2.99 -4.08
C PHE A 39 3.70 -3.48 -5.10
N GLY A 40 2.85 -4.40 -4.65
CA GLY A 40 1.65 -4.82 -5.35
C GLY A 40 1.00 -5.94 -4.58
N LEU A 41 -0.24 -5.71 -4.16
CA LEU A 41 -1.06 -6.55 -3.30
C LEU A 41 -2.45 -6.69 -3.89
N SER A 42 -2.83 -7.90 -4.24
CA SER A 42 -4.13 -8.30 -4.74
C SER A 42 -4.59 -7.74 -6.10
N VAL A 43 -5.76 -8.23 -6.51
CA VAL A 43 -6.56 -7.69 -7.61
C VAL A 43 -7.11 -6.30 -7.28
N LEU A 44 -7.53 -5.59 -8.32
CA LEU A 44 -8.25 -4.34 -8.13
C LEU A 44 -9.73 -4.63 -7.98
N SER A 45 -10.32 -4.25 -6.85
CA SER A 45 -11.76 -4.39 -6.59
C SER A 45 -12.60 -3.20 -7.07
N ALA A 46 -11.95 -2.07 -7.40
CA ALA A 46 -12.63 -0.86 -7.85
C ALA A 46 -13.05 -0.91 -9.33
N PRO A 47 -14.13 -0.22 -9.74
CA PRO A 47 -14.60 -0.20 -11.12
C PRO A 47 -13.66 0.56 -12.05
N GLY A 48 -13.12 -0.13 -13.07
CA GLY A 48 -12.29 0.45 -14.12
C GLY A 48 -11.13 -0.46 -14.50
N ALA A 49 -10.68 -0.39 -15.76
CA ALA A 49 -9.60 -1.25 -16.23
C ALA A 49 -8.19 -0.78 -15.78
N ASP A 50 -8.08 0.34 -15.09
CA ASP A 50 -6.79 0.99 -14.81
C ASP A 50 -6.12 0.40 -13.57
N VAL A 51 -4.78 0.40 -13.60
CA VAL A 51 -3.93 -0.14 -12.54
C VAL A 51 -3.75 0.94 -11.47
N THR A 52 -4.17 0.70 -10.23
CA THR A 52 -4.21 1.74 -9.17
C THR A 52 -3.93 1.19 -7.77
N ALA A 53 -3.82 2.06 -6.77
CA ALA A 53 -3.90 1.70 -5.35
C ALA A 53 -5.36 1.68 -4.87
N LEU A 54 -5.58 1.01 -3.74
CA LEU A 54 -6.85 0.93 -3.02
C LEU A 54 -6.59 1.02 -1.51
N GLN A 55 -7.64 1.36 -0.75
CA GLN A 55 -7.56 1.47 0.69
C GLN A 55 -8.80 0.99 1.44
N ASP A 56 -8.59 0.63 2.71
CA ASP A 56 -9.61 0.21 3.68
C ASP A 56 -10.59 -0.83 3.14
N SER A 57 -11.85 -0.43 2.91
CA SER A 57 -12.90 -1.31 2.39
C SER A 57 -12.64 -1.82 0.97
N GLY A 58 -11.76 -1.17 0.20
CA GLY A 58 -11.27 -1.68 -1.09
C GLY A 58 -10.27 -2.83 -0.93
N CYS A 59 -9.73 -3.02 0.27
CA CYS A 59 -8.67 -3.97 0.62
C CYS A 59 -9.20 -5.13 1.47
N THR A 60 -9.95 -6.02 0.82
CA THR A 60 -10.61 -7.17 1.47
C THR A 60 -9.82 -8.47 1.40
N SER A 61 -9.01 -8.63 0.36
CA SER A 61 -8.17 -9.80 0.06
C SER A 61 -6.78 -9.59 0.66
N ASP A 62 -5.77 -9.26 -0.16
CA ASP A 62 -4.42 -8.96 0.32
C ASP A 62 -4.28 -7.48 0.68
N TYR A 63 -3.65 -7.22 1.82
CA TYR A 63 -3.41 -5.86 2.27
C TYR A 63 -2.24 -5.74 3.24
N LEU A 64 -1.72 -4.52 3.29
CA LEU A 64 -0.85 -4.06 4.35
C LEU A 64 -1.64 -3.13 5.27
N GLU A 65 -1.75 -3.49 6.53
CA GLU A 65 -2.39 -2.67 7.57
C GLU A 65 -1.34 -1.82 8.27
N ILE A 66 -1.52 -0.50 8.20
CA ILE A 66 -0.70 0.51 8.88
C ILE A 66 -1.69 1.37 9.68
N PRO A 67 -1.81 1.15 11.00
CA PRO A 67 -2.80 1.85 11.81
C PRO A 67 -2.65 3.36 11.79
N GLY A 68 -3.74 4.09 11.57
CA GLY A 68 -3.76 5.56 11.55
C GLY A 68 -2.79 6.13 10.52
N SER A 69 -2.72 5.48 9.36
CA SER A 69 -1.88 5.90 8.25
C SER A 69 -2.49 7.06 7.47
N GLU A 70 -1.62 7.95 7.02
CA GLU A 70 -1.95 9.22 6.41
C GLU A 70 -1.02 9.44 5.21
N GLN A 71 -1.54 10.09 4.17
CA GLN A 71 -0.74 10.45 3.01
C GLN A 71 0.23 11.58 3.36
N ASP A 72 1.49 11.45 2.94
CA ASP A 72 2.42 12.57 2.91
C ASP A 72 2.06 13.49 1.72
N GLY A 73 1.52 14.67 2.01
CA GLY A 73 0.99 15.59 0.99
C GLY A 73 1.99 16.08 -0.07
N ALA A 74 3.30 15.89 0.16
CA ALA A 74 4.36 16.06 -0.84
C ALA A 74 5.63 15.26 -0.43
N PRO A 75 5.81 14.02 -0.92
CA PRO A 75 6.95 13.18 -0.58
C PRO A 75 8.31 13.83 -0.94
N PRO A 76 9.40 13.51 -0.21
CA PRO A 76 9.47 12.50 0.85
C PRO A 76 9.29 13.03 2.29
N ASN A 77 9.02 14.32 2.53
CA ASN A 77 9.06 14.89 3.88
C ASN A 77 8.11 16.10 4.10
N ALA A 78 6.92 16.13 3.51
CA ALA A 78 5.94 17.19 3.82
C ALA A 78 4.97 16.80 4.94
N PHE A 79 5.14 15.60 5.51
CA PHE A 79 4.32 15.10 6.59
C PHE A 79 4.45 15.98 7.86
N ALA A 80 3.34 16.60 8.26
CA ALA A 80 3.28 17.47 9.43
C ALA A 80 2.77 16.68 10.65
N VAL A 81 3.67 16.37 11.57
CA VAL A 81 3.32 15.75 12.85
C VAL A 81 2.33 16.63 13.62
N GLY A 82 1.33 15.99 14.22
CA GLY A 82 0.27 16.63 15.01
C GLY A 82 -0.89 17.16 14.18
N VAL A 83 -0.75 17.18 12.85
CA VAL A 83 -1.87 17.37 11.93
C VAL A 83 -2.37 15.97 11.58
N THR A 84 -3.63 15.69 11.89
CA THR A 84 -4.28 14.45 11.42
C THR A 84 -5.15 14.81 10.24
N ASP A 85 -5.04 14.05 9.16
CA ASP A 85 -6.04 14.18 8.09
C ASP A 85 -7.38 13.67 8.64
N ALA A 86 -8.48 14.23 8.15
CA ALA A 86 -9.83 13.78 8.52
C ALA A 86 -10.09 12.32 8.10
N LEU A 87 -9.23 11.75 7.27
CA LEU A 87 -9.33 10.42 6.68
C LEU A 87 -8.06 9.61 7.01
N GLY A 88 -7.91 9.23 8.28
CA GLY A 88 -6.95 8.19 8.64
C GLY A 88 -7.35 6.87 7.97
N HIS A 89 -6.42 6.27 7.25
CA HIS A 89 -6.59 4.95 6.62
C HIS A 89 -5.89 3.89 7.48
N ASP A 90 -6.36 2.66 7.43
CA ASP A 90 -5.71 1.55 8.12
C ASP A 90 -5.15 0.52 7.15
N ARG A 91 -5.71 0.37 5.94
CA ARG A 91 -5.27 -0.66 4.99
C ARG A 91 -4.92 -0.07 3.64
N VAL A 92 -3.83 -0.56 3.05
CA VAL A 92 -3.39 -0.26 1.69
C VAL A 92 -3.20 -1.54 0.89
N CYS A 93 -3.65 -1.53 -0.36
CA CYS A 93 -3.53 -2.62 -1.30
C CYS A 93 -3.62 -2.10 -2.74
N GLY A 94 -3.75 -3.00 -3.71
CA GLY A 94 -3.73 -2.69 -5.13
C GLY A 94 -2.31 -2.76 -5.68
N ARG A 95 -2.13 -2.16 -6.85
CA ARG A 95 -0.90 -2.31 -7.66
C ARG A 95 0.12 -1.22 -7.41
N PHE A 96 -0.28 -0.17 -6.69
CA PHE A 96 0.58 0.92 -6.26
C PHE A 96 0.43 1.16 -4.77
N PHE A 97 1.50 1.67 -4.15
CA PHE A 97 1.49 2.06 -2.76
C PHE A 97 1.02 3.50 -2.63
N GLY A 98 -0.12 3.72 -1.99
CA GLY A 98 -0.68 5.05 -1.77
C GLY A 98 -2.15 5.03 -1.41
N TYR A 99 -2.71 6.22 -1.19
CA TYR A 99 -4.10 6.43 -0.80
C TYR A 99 -4.84 7.29 -1.82
N SER A 100 -6.16 7.36 -1.69
CA SER A 100 -6.93 8.44 -2.27
C SER A 100 -7.12 9.50 -1.21
N SER A 101 -7.09 10.78 -1.58
CA SER A 101 -7.47 11.89 -0.69
C SER A 101 -8.97 11.88 -0.32
N VAL A 102 -9.73 10.89 -0.80
CA VAL A 102 -11.14 10.66 -0.49
C VAL A 102 -11.34 9.18 -0.13
N ALA A 103 -11.92 8.91 1.05
CA ALA A 103 -12.16 7.55 1.50
C ALA A 103 -13.06 6.75 0.55
N GLY A 104 -12.71 5.48 0.30
CA GLY A 104 -13.47 4.57 -0.56
C GLY A 104 -13.32 4.80 -2.07
N LEU A 105 -12.45 5.73 -2.49
CA LEU A 105 -12.09 5.92 -3.89
C LEU A 105 -10.77 5.24 -4.24
N VAL A 106 -10.53 5.13 -5.54
CA VAL A 106 -9.27 4.69 -6.12
C VAL A 106 -8.12 5.61 -5.68
N GLY A 107 -7.04 5.01 -5.18
CA GLY A 107 -5.86 5.71 -4.70
C GLY A 107 -4.81 5.98 -5.79
N ALA A 108 -3.55 6.07 -5.38
CA ALA A 108 -2.40 6.37 -6.22
C ALA A 108 -2.34 5.59 -7.55
N ALA A 109 -1.92 6.26 -8.62
CA ALA A 109 -1.65 5.66 -9.93
C ALA A 109 -0.16 5.35 -10.18
N ASN A 110 0.69 5.55 -9.17
CA ASN A 110 2.13 5.27 -9.19
C ASN A 110 2.62 5.08 -7.74
N ASN A 111 3.91 4.75 -7.56
CA ASN A 111 4.52 4.59 -6.24
C ASN A 111 5.30 5.82 -5.77
N ASP A 112 4.89 7.03 -6.16
CA ASP A 112 5.58 8.25 -5.73
C ASP A 112 5.23 8.68 -4.30
N GLU A 113 4.12 8.18 -3.77
CA GLU A 113 3.59 8.54 -2.47
C GLU A 113 4.43 8.00 -1.29
N SER A 114 4.34 8.72 -0.18
CA SER A 114 4.84 8.32 1.12
C SER A 114 3.64 8.20 2.06
N ILE A 115 3.59 7.12 2.84
CA ILE A 115 2.52 6.86 3.79
C ILE A 115 3.10 6.93 5.19
N CYS A 116 2.55 7.78 6.03
CA CYS A 116 3.06 8.05 7.37
C CYS A 116 2.05 7.62 8.44
N THR A 117 2.52 7.20 9.60
CA THR A 117 1.68 6.99 10.78
C THR A 117 2.31 7.65 12.00
N GLN A 118 1.45 8.27 12.80
CA GLN A 118 1.80 8.90 14.08
C GLN A 118 1.44 8.01 15.27
N GLN A 119 0.78 6.88 15.03
CA GLN A 119 0.32 5.96 16.07
C GLN A 119 1.51 5.26 16.71
N ARG A 120 1.55 5.19 18.05
CA ARG A 120 2.71 4.65 18.78
C ARG A 120 2.35 4.00 20.10
N PRO A 121 3.04 2.90 20.45
CA PRO A 121 3.62 1.94 19.51
C PRO A 121 2.53 1.33 18.62
N PHE A 122 2.91 0.75 17.47
CA PHE A 122 1.93 0.14 16.56
C PHE A 122 2.42 -1.17 15.95
N ARG A 123 1.47 -1.91 15.38
CA ARG A 123 1.69 -3.17 14.66
C ARG A 123 1.28 -2.96 13.22
N MET A 124 2.20 -3.21 12.31
CA MET A 124 1.88 -3.36 10.90
C MET A 124 1.49 -4.82 10.65
N ILE A 125 0.39 -5.05 9.92
CA ILE A 125 -0.09 -6.39 9.61
C ILE A 125 -0.02 -6.59 8.11
N PHE A 126 0.67 -7.62 7.65
CA PHE A 126 0.59 -8.07 6.28
C PHE A 126 -0.31 -9.29 6.22
N LYS A 127 -1.42 -9.19 5.48
CA LYS A 127 -2.36 -10.28 5.31
C LYS A 127 -2.49 -10.61 3.83
N THR A 128 -2.40 -11.90 3.52
CA THR A 128 -2.76 -12.44 2.21
C THR A 128 -3.88 -13.46 2.36
N ASP A 129 -4.74 -13.56 1.36
CA ASP A 129 -5.80 -14.56 1.34
C ASP A 129 -5.30 -15.88 0.73
N ALA A 130 -6.21 -16.85 0.58
CA ALA A 130 -5.85 -18.20 0.17
C ALA A 130 -5.62 -18.35 -1.34
N ASP A 131 -6.09 -17.40 -2.15
CA ASP A 131 -6.23 -17.59 -3.58
C ASP A 131 -5.56 -16.42 -4.31
N GLU A 132 -4.29 -16.61 -4.73
CA GLU A 132 -3.73 -15.71 -5.72
C GLU A 132 -4.50 -15.87 -7.04
N SER A 133 -5.42 -14.95 -7.30
CA SER A 133 -6.35 -15.02 -8.43
C SER A 133 -5.56 -14.90 -9.73
N THR A 134 -5.29 -16.01 -10.40
CA THR A 134 -4.61 -16.05 -11.71
C THR A 134 -5.52 -16.54 -12.83
N ILE A 135 -6.78 -16.83 -12.49
CA ILE A 135 -7.73 -17.52 -13.36
C ILE A 135 -8.98 -16.65 -13.50
N GLY A 136 -9.00 -15.83 -14.55
CA GLY A 136 -10.21 -15.14 -14.99
C GLY A 136 -10.11 -14.68 -16.43
N GLY A 137 -10.87 -15.34 -17.32
CA GLY A 137 -11.39 -14.91 -18.64
C GLY A 137 -10.43 -14.39 -19.73
N THR A 138 -9.52 -13.49 -19.40
CA THR A 138 -8.65 -12.74 -20.31
C THR A 138 -7.38 -12.29 -19.59
N MET A 139 -6.21 -12.44 -20.22
CA MET A 139 -4.88 -12.06 -19.69
C MET A 139 -4.75 -10.61 -19.18
N ASN A 140 -5.73 -9.74 -19.44
CA ASN A 140 -5.71 -8.30 -19.15
C ASN A 140 -6.72 -7.85 -18.07
N ASP A 141 -7.46 -8.77 -17.45
CA ASP A 141 -8.44 -8.43 -16.42
C ASP A 141 -7.80 -8.30 -15.03
N VAL A 142 -7.60 -7.07 -14.57
CA VAL A 142 -6.98 -6.76 -13.27
C VAL A 142 -7.85 -7.09 -12.06
N HIS A 143 -9.14 -7.38 -12.26
CA HIS A 143 -10.11 -7.70 -11.20
C HIS A 143 -10.13 -9.19 -10.84
N THR A 144 -9.74 -10.04 -11.78
CA THR A 144 -9.74 -11.51 -11.62
C THR A 144 -8.40 -12.15 -11.91
N ASN A 145 -7.38 -11.33 -12.20
CA ASN A 145 -6.03 -11.79 -12.47
C ASN A 145 -4.99 -10.84 -11.87
N GLU A 146 -4.32 -11.30 -10.83
CA GLU A 146 -3.26 -10.58 -10.12
C GLU A 146 -1.98 -10.45 -10.94
N LEU A 147 -1.82 -11.29 -11.97
CA LEU A 147 -0.77 -11.16 -12.98
C LEU A 147 -1.20 -10.27 -14.16
N ALA A 148 -2.48 -9.88 -14.24
CA ALA A 148 -2.92 -9.00 -15.32
C ALA A 148 -2.36 -7.60 -15.12
N LYS A 149 -1.89 -7.04 -16.24
CA LYS A 149 -1.24 -5.74 -16.33
C LYS A 149 -0.09 -5.57 -15.34
N PHE A 150 0.46 -4.37 -15.37
CA PHE A 150 1.69 -4.05 -14.69
C PHE A 150 1.54 -2.76 -13.89
N PRO A 151 2.00 -2.70 -12.62
CA PRO A 151 2.58 -3.77 -11.81
C PRO A 151 1.61 -4.90 -11.42
N GLY A 152 2.15 -6.11 -11.18
CA GLY A 152 1.40 -7.27 -10.69
C GLY A 152 0.92 -7.12 -9.24
N GLY A 153 -0.20 -7.75 -8.88
CA GLY A 153 -0.79 -7.75 -7.54
C GLY A 153 -0.17 -8.77 -6.59
N ILE A 154 0.65 -9.67 -7.12
CA ILE A 154 1.26 -10.74 -6.32
C ILE A 154 2.64 -10.38 -5.76
N ILE A 155 3.13 -9.15 -5.94
CA ILE A 155 4.53 -8.78 -5.70
C ILE A 155 4.89 -8.92 -4.22
N GLY A 156 4.00 -8.48 -3.36
CA GLY A 156 4.27 -8.21 -1.95
C GLY A 156 4.63 -6.74 -1.75
N PHE A 157 5.47 -6.49 -0.77
CA PHE A 157 5.97 -5.15 -0.49
C PHE A 157 7.45 -5.20 -0.10
N HIS A 158 8.17 -4.15 -0.45
CA HIS A 158 9.48 -3.82 0.07
C HIS A 158 9.54 -2.30 0.15
N LEU A 159 9.64 -1.82 1.40
CA LEU A 159 9.49 -0.42 1.76
C LEU A 159 10.74 0.07 2.49
N HIS A 160 11.15 1.29 2.17
CA HIS A 160 11.97 2.10 3.07
C HIS A 160 11.09 2.68 4.17
N TYR A 161 11.68 2.93 5.33
CA TYR A 161 11.04 3.72 6.38
C TYR A 161 11.96 4.82 6.90
N ALA A 162 11.39 5.95 7.27
CA ALA A 162 12.08 7.08 7.88
C ALA A 162 11.31 7.56 9.12
N LEU A 163 12.05 7.87 10.19
CA LEU A 163 11.49 8.45 11.41
C LEU A 163 11.41 9.97 11.25
N GLN A 164 10.22 10.53 11.43
CA GLN A 164 10.00 11.98 11.43
C GLN A 164 10.28 12.55 12.81
N ASP A 165 10.80 13.76 12.89
CA ASP A 165 10.95 14.48 14.15
C ASP A 165 9.58 14.95 14.68
N CYS A 166 9.54 15.19 15.98
CA CYS A 166 8.56 16.10 16.55
C CYS A 166 8.98 17.54 16.21
#